data_AF-A0A160VS60-F1
#
_entry.id   AF-A0A160VS60-F1
#
_cell.length_a   1.000
_cell.length_b   1.000
_cell.length_c   1.000
_cell.angle_alpha   90.00
_cell.angle_beta   90.00
_cell.angle_gamma   90.00
#
_symmetry.space_group_name_H-M   'P 1'
#
loop_
_entity.id
_entity.type
_entity.pdbx_description
1 polymer ?
#
loop_
_entity_poly.entity_id
_entity_poly.type
_entity_poly.pdbx_seq_one_letter_code
_entity_poly.pdbx_strand_id
1 'polypeptide(L)' 'MDRETAQKYAMLLGIIPWVAYVIISPFFNKPRPLILGMPPLMFWNTIWLIITSLCLYGAYKLELGGGLLE' A
#
# COMPACT_ATOMS: atom_id res chain seq x y z
N MET A 1 9.73 -11.74 17.47
CA MET A 1 10.27 -11.38 16.14
C MET A 1 11.45 -10.48 16.41
N ASP A 2 12.60 -10.73 15.79
CA ASP A 2 13.77 -9.86 15.98
C ASP A 2 13.46 -8.44 15.46
N ARG A 3 13.97 -7.40 16.13
CA ARG A 3 13.75 -5.98 15.76
C ARG A 3 14.12 -5.72 14.30
N GLU A 4 15.23 -6.28 13.84
CA GLU A 4 15.72 -6.14 12.46
C GLU A 4 14.73 -6.77 11.46
N THR A 5 14.14 -7.90 11.84
CA THR A 5 13.15 -8.60 11.01
C THR A 5 11.84 -7.81 10.93
N ALA A 6 11.37 -7.27 12.05
CA ALA A 6 10.18 -6.43 12.11
C ALA A 6 10.32 -5.18 11.23
N GLN A 7 11.48 -4.51 11.29
CA GLN A 7 11.80 -3.35 10.47
C GLN A 7 11.81 -3.67 8.98
N LYS A 8 12.46 -4.77 8.57
CA LYS A 8 12.49 -5.18 7.16
C LYS A 8 11.09 -5.39 6.60
N TYR A 9 10.22 -6.06 7.33
CA TYR A 9 8.84 -6.28 6.88
C TYR A 9 8.01 -4.99 6.88
N ALA A 10 8.13 -4.15 7.90
CA ALA A 10 7.44 -2.85 7.94
C ALA A 10 7.83 -1.95 6.76
N MET A 11 9.13 -1.89 6.43
CA MET A 11 9.63 -1.17 5.26
C MET A 11 9.08 -1.75 3.95
N LEU A 12 9.01 -3.08 3.85
CA LEU A 12 8.43 -3.75 2.69
C LEU A 12 6.95 -3.37 2.52
N LEU A 13 6.16 -3.37 3.60
CA LEU A 13 4.75 -2.94 3.58
C LEU A 13 4.60 -1.46 3.19
N GLY A 14 5.51 -0.59 3.64
CA GLY A 14 5.51 0.84 3.28
C GLY A 14 5.85 1.11 1.80
N ILE A 15 6.66 0.25 1.16
CA ILE A 15 7.01 0.37 -0.25
C ILE A 15 5.87 -0.04 -1.18
N ILE A 16 4.97 -0.93 -0.74
CA ILE A 16 3.87 -1.45 -1.57
C ILE A 16 2.98 -0.32 -2.14
N PRO A 17 2.44 0.62 -1.34
CA PRO A 17 1.68 1.75 -1.86
C PRO A 17 2.46 2.59 -2.88
N TRP A 18 3.75 2.85 -2.61
CA TRP A 18 4.58 3.64 -3.51
C TRP A 18 4.72 2.98 -4.90
N VAL A 19 5.00 1.67 -4.93
CA VAL A 19 5.07 0.90 -6.19
C VAL A 19 3.72 0.93 -6.91
N ALA A 20 2.62 0.77 -6.18
CA ALA A 20 1.28 0.78 -6.75
C ALA A 20 0.90 2.12 -7.39
N TYR A 21 1.30 3.24 -6.79
CA TYR A 21 1.01 4.56 -7.33
C TYR A 21 1.99 5.01 -8.39
N VAL A 22 3.29 4.74 -8.26
CA VAL A 22 4.31 5.27 -9.18
C VAL A 22 4.51 4.36 -10.38
N ILE A 23 4.65 3.05 -10.14
CA ILE A 23 4.99 2.10 -11.20
C ILE A 23 3.72 1.57 -11.85
N ILE A 24 2.69 1.23 -11.06
CA ILE A 24 1.52 0.52 -11.59
C ILE A 24 0.45 1.47 -12.15
N SER A 25 0.27 2.66 -11.57
CA SER A 25 -0.80 3.59 -12.01
C SER A 25 -0.78 3.98 -13.50
N PRO A 26 0.38 4.17 -14.18
CA PRO A 26 0.39 4.52 -15.60
C PRO A 26 -0.27 3.46 -16.49
N PHE A 27 -0.24 2.19 -16.08
CA PHE A 27 -0.88 1.09 -16.82
C PHE A 27 -2.41 1.16 -16.81
N PHE A 28 -2.99 1.87 -15.83
CA PHE A 28 -4.43 2.08 -15.69
C PHE A 28 -4.91 3.41 -16.28
N ASN A 29 -4.02 4.23 -16.85
CA ASN A 29 -4.35 5.51 -17.45
C ASN A 29 -5.06 5.35 -18.81
N LYS A 30 -6.28 4.82 -18.79
CA LYS A 30 -7.16 4.66 -19.95
C LYS A 30 -8.55 5.15 -19.57
N PRO A 31 -9.31 5.77 -20.50
CA PRO A 31 -10.66 6.24 -20.21
C PRO A 31 -11.70 5.10 -20.17
N ARG A 32 -11.41 3.94 -20.76
CA ARG A 32 -12.31 2.78 -20.84
C ARG A 32 -11.53 1.46 -20.66
N PRO A 33 -12.19 0.37 -20.21
CA PRO A 33 -13.59 0.27 -19.79
C PRO A 33 -13.83 0.94 -18.44
N LEU A 34 -15.07 1.33 -18.15
CA LEU A 34 -15.43 1.85 -16.84
C LEU A 34 -15.52 0.69 -15.83
N ILE A 35 -14.89 0.85 -14.66
CA ILE A 35 -14.96 -0.07 -13.53
C ILE A 35 -15.81 0.59 -12.46
N LEU A 36 -16.94 -0.02 -12.09
CA LEU A 36 -17.91 0.56 -11.16
C LEU A 36 -18.35 2.01 -11.52
N GLY A 37 -18.43 2.31 -12.82
CA GLY A 37 -18.83 3.63 -13.32
C GLY A 37 -17.71 4.67 -13.41
N MET A 38 -16.46 4.33 -13.09
CA MET A 38 -15.31 5.24 -13.15
C MET A 38 -14.18 4.71 -14.06
N PRO A 39 -13.32 5.60 -14.61
CA PRO A 39 -12.13 5.19 -15.33
C PRO A 39 -11.23 4.29 -14.45
N PRO A 40 -10.52 3.30 -15.03
CA PRO A 40 -9.67 2.37 -14.30
C PRO A 40 -8.66 3.04 -13.37
N LEU A 41 -8.03 4.15 -13.78
CA LEU A 41 -7.10 4.90 -12.93
C LEU A 41 -7.79 5.47 -11.68
N MET A 42 -9.02 5.98 -11.80
CA MET A 42 -9.78 6.49 -10.66
C MET A 42 -10.19 5.35 -9.72
N PHE A 43 -10.63 4.22 -10.28
CA PHE A 43 -10.91 3.02 -9.48
C PHE A 43 -9.68 2.56 -8.70
N TRP A 44 -8.53 2.47 -9.39
CA TRP A 44 -7.24 2.11 -8.80
C TRP A 44 -6.88 3.04 -7.64
N ASN A 45 -6.89 4.36 -7.86
CA ASN A 45 -6.56 5.31 -6.80
C ASN A 45 -7.54 5.22 -5.61
N THR A 46 -8.82 4.97 -5.87
CA THR A 46 -9.84 4.86 -4.83
C THR A 46 -9.64 3.63 -3.95
N ILE A 47 -9.40 2.45 -4.54
CA ILE A 47 -9.17 1.22 -3.76
C ILE A 47 -7.88 1.32 -2.93
N TRP A 48 -6.86 2.00 -3.46
CA TRP A 48 -5.59 2.19 -2.76
C TRP A 48 -5.65 3.14 -1.57
N LEU A 49 -6.68 3.97 -1.40
CA LEU A 49 -6.90 4.71 -0.14
C LEU A 49 -7.08 3.75 1.05
N ILE A 50 -7.86 2.69 0.83
CA ILE A 50 -8.15 1.69 1.86
C ILE A 50 -6.93 0.77 2.03
N ILE A 51 -6.37 0.27 0.93
CA ILE A 51 -5.22 -0.64 0.97
C ILE A 51 -3.99 0.03 1.61
N THR A 52 -3.70 1.29 1.30
CA THR A 52 -2.57 2.01 1.91
C THR A 52 -2.72 2.12 3.42
N SER A 53 -3.94 2.44 3.88
CA SER A 53 -4.24 2.50 5.32
C SER A 53 -4.01 1.14 6.00
N LEU A 54 -4.41 0.04 5.33
CA LEU A 54 -4.16 -1.32 5.82
C LEU A 54 -2.67 -1.69 5.81
N CYS A 55 -1.91 -1.31 4.78
CA CYS A 55 -0.47 -1.52 4.70
C CYS A 55 0.26 -0.82 5.85
N LEU A 56 -0.06 0.46 6.09
CA LEU A 56 0.54 1.23 7.18
C LEU A 56 0.12 0.71 8.55
N TYR A 57 -1.14 0.31 8.71
CA TYR A 57 -1.60 -0.32 9.95
C TYR A 57 -0.86 -1.64 10.23
N GLY A 58 -0.65 -2.47 9.20
CA GLY A 58 0.16 -3.68 9.30
C GLY A 58 1.61 -3.39 9.67
N ALA A 59 2.24 -2.41 9.03
CA ALA A 59 3.60 -1.97 9.36
C ALA A 59 3.71 -1.50 10.82
N TYR A 60 2.78 -0.65 11.25
CA TYR A 60 2.70 -0.16 12.63
C TYR A 60 2.56 -1.29 13.65
N LYS A 61 1.70 -2.27 13.38
CA LYS A 61 1.53 -3.45 14.25
C LYS A 61 2.78 -4.32 14.30
N LEU A 62 3.51 -4.46 13.20
CA LEU A 62 4.77 -5.21 13.14
C LEU A 62 5.87 -4.50 13.93
N GLU A 63 5.97 -3.17 13.83
CA GLU A 63 6.94 -2.37 14.59
C GLU A 63 6.65 -2.36 16.09
N LEU A 64 5.36 -2.22 16.47
CA LEU A 64 4.91 -2.38 17.85
C LEU A 64 5.25 -3.77 18.41
N GLY A 65 4.88 -4.85 17.69
CA GLY A 65 5.12 -6.22 18.14
C GLY A 65 6.60 -6.64 18.12
N GLY A 66 7.44 -5.91 17.39
CA GLY A 66 8.90 -6.03 17.42
C GLY A 66 9.57 -5.22 18.52
N GLY A 67 8.81 -4.47 19.33
CA GLY A 67 9.34 -3.59 20.37
C GLY A 67 10.20 -2.45 19.79
N LEU A 68 9.95 -2.01 18.56
CA LEU A 68 10.72 -0.95 17.90
C LEU A 68 10.25 0.46 18.30
N LEU A 69 9.02 0.55 18.81
CA LEU A 69 8.35 1.78 19.23
C LEU A 69 8.18 1.86 20.77
N GLU A 70 8.82 0.95 21.51
CA GLU A 70 8.88 0.91 22.98
C GLU A 70 10.26 1.37 23.49
#